data_AF-A0A535A082-F1
#
_entry.id   AF-A0A535A082-F1
#
_cell.length_a   1.000
_cell.length_b   1.000
_cell.length_c   1.000
_cell.angle_alpha   90.00
_cell.angle_beta   90.00
_cell.angle_gamma   90.00
#
_symmetry.space_group_name_H-M   'P 1'
#
loop_
_entity.id
_entity.type
_entity.pdbx_description
1 polymer ?
#
loop_
_entity_poly.entity_id
_entity_poly.type
_entity_poly.pdbx_seq_one_letter_code
_entity_poly.pdbx_strand_id
1 'polypeptide(L)'
;MVVNAYAPSSPAYLAVLFSLLRVAAGSAQVVTGAHRAAAALPVRGPFGRPSRIVRREGEPPLPDGMIRFAGRLVRSGPSNGQQLGLSDAAASAGAKVLAAVPLRLGASQGCLLAASDSRRAFSPAEMAGLARVAQDAALTMGDVDVLLDAERRQLGRTLHDTLGQTLTSLIFAIDALDEHLESGERRRLTQPVRAQALKAVRETREVIDITILPVAEQETLRRIRERVRELSDSGVEVRFRNDLGKQTLPLDVADCVYHVAREALLNVRRHAHAGHATVLLWCNRGRVEIVVSDDGKGLPR
;
A
#
# COMPACT_ATOMS: atom_id res chain seq x y z
N MET A 1 -1.61 1.24 18.66
CA MET A 1 -1.97 2.01 17.45
C MET A 1 -2.89 1.15 16.59
N VAL A 2 -4.18 1.48 16.42
CA VAL A 2 -5.05 0.76 15.47
C VAL A 2 -4.83 1.39 14.10
N VAL A 3 -3.94 0.80 13.30
CA VAL A 3 -3.65 1.29 11.95
C VAL A 3 -4.55 0.55 10.97
N ASN A 4 -5.51 1.27 10.41
CA ASN A 4 -6.21 0.83 9.22
C ASN A 4 -5.24 1.03 8.03
N ALA A 5 -4.47 -0.01 7.72
CA ALA A 5 -3.33 0.08 6.81
C ALA A 5 -3.80 0.31 5.37
N TYR A 6 -3.44 1.47 4.83
CA TYR A 6 -3.37 1.70 3.39
C TYR A 6 -1.96 2.22 3.11
N ALA A 7 -1.17 1.45 2.36
CA ALA A 7 0.15 1.84 1.94
C ALA A 7 0.07 3.05 0.97
N PRO A 8 1.03 3.99 1.01
CA PRO A 8 1.17 4.99 -0.04
C PRO A 8 1.51 4.26 -1.35
N SER A 9 0.56 4.26 -2.30
CA SER A 9 0.73 3.61 -3.59
C SER A 9 1.96 4.18 -4.32
N SER A 10 2.81 3.30 -4.88
CA SER A 10 4.03 3.74 -5.57
C SER A 10 3.72 4.70 -6.74
N PRO A 11 4.66 5.57 -7.16
CA PRO A 11 4.45 6.47 -8.30
C PRO A 11 4.02 5.74 -9.58
N ALA A 12 4.56 4.54 -9.81
CA ALA A 12 4.19 3.69 -10.94
C ALA A 12 2.75 3.20 -10.86
N TYR A 13 2.29 2.76 -9.68
CA TYR A 13 0.90 2.36 -9.45
C TYR A 13 -0.06 3.52 -9.70
N LEU A 14 0.27 4.72 -9.19
CA LEU A 14 -0.54 5.91 -9.42
C LEU A 14 -0.61 6.27 -10.91
N ALA A 15 0.48 6.11 -11.67
CA ALA A 15 0.49 6.35 -13.11
C ALA A 15 -0.43 5.39 -13.88
N VAL A 16 -0.45 4.10 -13.52
CA VAL A 16 -1.36 3.11 -14.11
C VAL A 16 -2.81 3.42 -13.74
N LEU A 17 -3.08 3.67 -12.45
CA LEU A 17 -4.40 4.05 -11.95
C LEU A 17 -4.95 5.28 -12.70
N PHE A 18 -4.14 6.33 -12.86
CA PHE A 18 -4.55 7.52 -13.61
C PHE A 18 -4.80 7.19 -15.09
N SER A 19 -3.96 6.39 -15.72
CA SER A 19 -4.14 5.99 -17.12
C SER A 19 -5.47 5.25 -17.33
N LEU A 20 -5.79 4.29 -16.46
CA LEU A 20 -7.06 3.55 -16.51
C LEU A 20 -8.27 4.47 -16.33
N LEU A 21 -8.18 5.43 -15.40
CA LEU A 21 -9.25 6.41 -15.18
C LEU A 21 -9.50 7.30 -16.40
N ARG A 22 -8.43 7.71 -17.11
CA ARG A 22 -8.57 8.47 -18.37
C ARG A 22 -9.25 7.64 -19.45
N VAL A 23 -8.86 6.37 -19.60
CA VAL A 23 -9.45 5.46 -20.59
C VAL A 23 -10.93 5.24 -20.27
N ALA A 24 -11.27 4.96 -19.00
CA ALA A 24 -12.65 4.80 -18.56
C ALA A 24 -13.50 6.04 -18.82
N ALA A 25 -12.97 7.24 -18.54
CA ALA A 25 -13.66 8.49 -18.85
C ALA A 25 -13.88 8.68 -20.37
N GLY A 26 -12.88 8.37 -21.20
CA GLY A 26 -13.02 8.43 -22.66
C GLY A 26 -14.08 7.46 -23.19
N SER A 27 -14.04 6.20 -22.75
CA SER A 27 -15.03 5.19 -23.12
C SER A 27 -16.44 5.54 -22.65
N ALA A 28 -16.59 6.08 -21.44
CA ALA A 28 -17.86 6.56 -20.91
C ALA A 28 -18.47 7.64 -21.82
N GLN A 29 -17.66 8.56 -22.32
CA GLN A 29 -18.11 9.62 -23.23
C GLN A 29 -18.65 9.03 -24.54
N VAL A 30 -17.90 8.10 -25.15
CA VAL A 30 -18.27 7.45 -26.41
C VAL A 30 -19.58 6.65 -26.27
N VAL A 31 -19.68 5.86 -25.20
CA VAL A 31 -20.80 4.94 -24.99
C VAL A 31 -22.10 5.67 -24.63
N THR A 32 -22.00 6.80 -23.92
CA THR A 32 -23.18 7.56 -23.49
C THR A 32 -23.57 8.70 -24.44
N GLY A 33 -22.71 9.02 -25.42
CA GLY A 33 -22.85 10.22 -26.24
C GLY A 33 -22.79 11.53 -25.44
N ALA A 34 -22.33 11.46 -24.19
CA ALA A 34 -22.28 12.62 -23.30
C ALA A 34 -21.33 13.69 -23.87
N HIS A 35 -21.70 14.95 -23.70
CA HIS A 35 -20.82 16.05 -24.05
C HIS A 35 -19.51 15.98 -23.24
N ARG A 36 -19.54 15.44 -22.01
CA ARG A 36 -18.36 15.22 -21.16
C ARG A 36 -18.50 13.99 -20.27
N ALA A 37 -17.39 13.35 -19.93
CA ALA A 37 -17.31 12.29 -18.94
C ALA A 37 -16.05 12.44 -18.06
N ALA A 38 -16.10 11.87 -16.85
CA ALA A 38 -15.01 11.95 -15.88
C ALA A 38 -15.05 10.76 -14.92
N ALA A 39 -13.89 10.35 -14.39
CA ALA A 39 -13.82 9.35 -13.33
C ALA A 39 -13.34 10.02 -12.03
N ALA A 40 -13.99 9.69 -10.91
CA ALA A 40 -13.72 10.25 -9.59
C ALA A 40 -13.34 9.13 -8.63
N LEU A 41 -12.23 9.27 -7.91
CA LEU A 41 -11.85 8.40 -6.81
C LEU A 41 -11.46 9.25 -5.59
N PRO A 42 -11.93 8.90 -4.39
CA PRO A 42 -11.42 9.48 -3.16
C PRO A 42 -10.02 8.92 -2.92
N VAL A 43 -9.00 9.70 -3.25
CA VAL A 43 -7.65 9.46 -2.73
C VAL A 43 -7.58 10.12 -1.37
N ARG A 44 -7.38 9.34 -0.29
CA ARG A 44 -7.08 9.91 1.03
C ARG A 44 -5.66 10.47 0.98
N GLY A 45 -5.53 11.79 0.90
CA GLY A 45 -4.26 12.45 1.21
C GLY A 45 -3.90 12.27 2.70
N PRO A 46 -2.67 12.62 3.13
CA PRO A 46 -2.20 12.48 4.51
C PRO A 46 -3.08 13.20 5.56
N PHE A 47 -3.99 14.08 5.13
CA PHE A 47 -4.92 14.84 5.98
C PHE A 47 -6.38 14.36 5.93
N GLY A 48 -6.65 13.16 5.38
CA GLY A 48 -7.96 12.50 5.51
C GLY A 48 -9.13 13.08 4.69
N ARG A 49 -8.88 13.98 3.73
CA ARG A 49 -9.94 14.57 2.88
C ARG A 49 -10.04 13.87 1.52
N PRO A 50 -11.25 13.50 1.04
CA PRO A 50 -11.42 12.82 -0.23
C PRO A 50 -11.40 13.81 -1.40
N SER A 51 -10.47 13.66 -2.34
CA SER A 51 -10.62 14.27 -3.66
C SER A 51 -9.66 13.68 -4.68
N ARG A 52 -10.18 13.21 -5.81
CA ARG A 52 -9.54 13.31 -7.12
C ARG A 52 -10.55 12.99 -8.23
N ILE A 53 -10.74 13.93 -9.15
CA ILE A 53 -11.41 13.72 -10.43
C ILE A 53 -10.36 13.71 -11.52
N VAL A 54 -10.30 12.60 -12.25
CA VAL A 54 -9.34 12.35 -13.32
C VAL A 54 -10.00 12.68 -14.66
N ARG A 55 -9.23 13.45 -15.44
CA ARG A 55 -9.63 14.21 -16.63
C ARG A 55 -9.37 13.45 -17.93
N ARG A 56 -9.78 14.07 -19.04
CA ARG A 56 -9.28 13.86 -20.41
C ARG A 56 -7.76 14.11 -20.51
N GLU A 57 -7.12 13.49 -21.50
CA GLU A 57 -5.73 13.76 -21.92
C GLU A 57 -5.45 15.25 -22.15
N GLY A 58 -4.28 15.72 -21.68
CA GLY A 58 -3.71 17.03 -22.02
C GLY A 58 -3.78 18.13 -20.95
N GLU A 59 -4.45 17.91 -19.81
CA GLU A 59 -4.58 18.96 -18.78
C GLU A 59 -3.78 18.69 -17.48
N PRO A 60 -3.21 19.72 -16.82
CA PRO A 60 -2.35 19.55 -15.63
C PRO A 60 -3.11 19.00 -14.41
N PRO A 61 -2.40 18.33 -13.48
CA PRO A 61 -2.96 17.79 -12.24
C PRO A 61 -3.56 18.89 -11.35
N LEU A 62 -4.56 18.51 -10.55
CA LEU A 62 -5.32 19.43 -9.70
C LEU A 62 -4.78 19.51 -8.26
N PRO A 63 -4.85 20.68 -7.61
CA PRO A 63 -4.68 20.81 -6.16
C PRO A 63 -5.72 20.01 -5.38
N ASP A 64 -5.41 19.68 -4.12
CA ASP A 64 -6.33 18.96 -3.22
C ASP A 64 -7.67 19.70 -3.03
N GLY A 65 -8.75 18.93 -2.97
CA GLY A 65 -10.12 19.45 -2.83
C GLY A 65 -10.69 20.10 -4.09
N MET A 66 -9.98 20.04 -5.22
CA MET A 66 -10.45 20.59 -6.50
C MET A 66 -10.90 19.48 -7.46
N ILE A 67 -12.01 19.75 -8.13
CA ILE A 67 -12.58 18.98 -9.22
C ILE A 67 -12.50 19.87 -10.46
N ARG A 68 -12.23 19.30 -11.65
CA ARG A 68 -12.57 20.00 -12.89
C ARG A 68 -13.80 19.37 -13.49
N PHE A 69 -14.88 20.13 -13.55
CA PHE A 69 -16.11 19.74 -14.22
C PHE A 69 -16.35 20.70 -15.38
N ALA A 70 -16.55 20.15 -16.56
CA ALA A 70 -16.70 20.89 -17.81
C ALA A 70 -15.71 22.04 -18.07
N GLY A 71 -14.41 21.83 -17.83
CA GLY A 71 -13.38 22.85 -18.10
C GLY A 71 -13.20 23.84 -16.95
N ARG A 72 -14.17 23.92 -16.03
CA ARG A 72 -14.13 24.79 -14.86
C ARG A 72 -13.63 24.07 -13.63
N LEU A 73 -12.83 24.78 -12.83
CA LEU A 73 -12.37 24.32 -11.54
C LEU A 73 -13.47 24.55 -10.50
N VAL A 74 -13.87 23.51 -9.79
CA VAL A 74 -14.89 23.55 -8.74
C VAL A 74 -14.33 22.91 -7.48
N ARG A 75 -14.54 23.53 -6.32
CA ARG A 75 -14.10 22.97 -5.03
C ARG A 75 -15.08 21.89 -4.58
N SER A 76 -14.59 20.69 -4.31
CA SER A 76 -15.32 19.67 -3.57
C SER A 76 -14.92 19.77 -2.10
N GLY A 77 -15.78 20.38 -1.30
CA GLY A 77 -15.56 20.62 0.12
C GLY A 77 -16.07 21.99 0.56
N PRO A 78 -16.11 22.27 1.87
CA PRO A 78 -16.69 23.51 2.37
C PRO A 78 -15.92 24.72 1.83
N SER A 79 -16.63 25.61 1.13
CA SER A 79 -16.23 27.00 0.91
C SER A 79 -17.38 27.89 1.34
N ASN A 80 -17.12 28.86 2.24
CA ASN A 80 -18.14 29.73 2.83
C ASN A 80 -19.36 28.97 3.44
N GLY A 81 -19.13 27.85 4.13
CA GLY A 81 -20.19 27.12 4.83
C GLY A 81 -21.17 26.33 3.94
N GLN A 82 -21.02 26.35 2.62
CA GLN A 82 -21.83 25.53 1.71
C GLN A 82 -21.06 24.32 1.18
N GLN A 83 -21.73 23.18 1.14
CA GLN A 83 -21.27 21.94 0.53
C GLN A 83 -21.79 21.94 -0.92
N LEU A 84 -20.92 22.23 -1.90
CA LEU A 84 -21.29 22.12 -3.32
C LEU A 84 -21.35 20.62 -3.68
N GLY A 85 -22.55 20.14 -3.99
CA GLY A 85 -22.76 18.77 -4.46
C GLY A 85 -22.19 18.55 -5.86
N LEU A 86 -21.96 17.30 -6.24
CA LEU A 86 -21.60 16.91 -7.61
C LEU A 86 -22.61 17.44 -8.65
N SER A 87 -23.89 17.53 -8.27
CA SER A 87 -24.97 18.14 -9.05
C SER A 87 -24.76 19.64 -9.29
N ASP A 88 -24.35 20.39 -8.28
CA ASP A 88 -24.16 21.85 -8.37
C ASP A 88 -22.89 22.19 -9.16
N ALA A 89 -21.85 21.37 -8.96
CA ALA A 89 -20.65 21.40 -9.79
C ALA A 89 -20.96 21.08 -11.26
N ALA A 90 -21.92 20.18 -11.51
CA ALA A 90 -22.34 19.84 -12.86
C ALA A 90 -23.16 20.95 -13.52
N ALA A 91 -24.14 21.49 -12.80
CA ALA A 91 -25.01 22.56 -13.26
C ALA A 91 -24.24 23.86 -13.56
N SER A 92 -23.31 24.26 -12.69
CA SER A 92 -22.45 25.44 -12.88
C SER A 92 -21.52 25.35 -14.09
N ALA A 93 -21.39 24.17 -14.67
CA ALA A 93 -20.58 23.90 -15.84
C ALA A 93 -21.42 23.62 -17.10
N GLY A 94 -22.73 23.89 -17.04
CA GLY A 94 -23.64 23.81 -18.19
C GLY A 94 -24.22 22.41 -18.44
N ALA A 95 -23.95 21.43 -17.58
CA ALA A 95 -24.65 20.15 -17.66
C ALA A 95 -26.10 20.33 -17.19
N LYS A 96 -27.05 19.87 -18.00
CA LYS A 96 -28.47 19.82 -17.66
C LYS A 96 -28.87 18.44 -17.11
N VAL A 97 -28.13 17.40 -17.48
CA VAL A 97 -28.33 16.02 -17.02
C VAL A 97 -26.98 15.40 -16.65
N LEU A 98 -26.95 14.68 -15.53
CA LEU A 98 -25.79 13.95 -15.03
C LEU A 98 -26.18 12.48 -14.79
N ALA A 99 -25.32 11.57 -15.21
CA ALA A 99 -25.35 10.16 -14.85
C ALA A 99 -24.09 9.81 -14.04
N ALA A 100 -24.26 8.89 -13.10
CA ALA A 100 -23.18 8.38 -12.27
C ALA A 100 -23.36 6.88 -12.05
N VAL A 101 -22.28 6.12 -12.17
CA VAL A 101 -22.21 4.71 -11.77
C VAL A 101 -21.05 4.51 -10.79
N PRO A 102 -21.16 3.55 -9.85
CA PRO A 102 -20.06 3.23 -8.95
C PRO A 102 -18.85 2.69 -9.73
N LEU A 103 -17.64 3.09 -9.31
CA LEU A 103 -16.37 2.62 -9.86
C LEU A 103 -15.50 2.12 -8.71
N ARG A 104 -15.04 0.86 -8.76
CA ARG A 104 -14.16 0.29 -7.73
C ARG A 104 -12.83 -0.07 -8.38
N LEU A 105 -11.75 0.63 -8.05
CA LEU A 105 -10.41 0.33 -8.57
C LEU A 105 -9.53 -0.12 -7.40
N GLY A 106 -9.21 -1.41 -7.37
CA GLY A 106 -8.60 -2.06 -6.22
C GLY A 106 -9.46 -1.83 -4.97
N ALA A 107 -8.83 -1.35 -3.90
CA ALA A 107 -9.53 -1.07 -2.66
C ALA A 107 -10.20 0.33 -2.61
N SER A 108 -9.96 1.19 -3.62
CA SER A 108 -10.55 2.53 -3.70
C SER A 108 -11.95 2.51 -4.32
N GLN A 109 -12.92 3.20 -3.70
CA GLN A 109 -14.30 3.30 -4.16
C GLN A 109 -14.62 4.71 -4.66
N GLY A 110 -15.05 4.84 -5.90
CA GLY A 110 -15.34 6.10 -6.56
C GLY A 110 -16.57 6.03 -7.47
N CYS A 111 -16.64 6.93 -8.45
CA CYS A 111 -17.71 6.93 -9.44
C CYS A 111 -17.20 7.33 -10.83
N LEU A 112 -17.86 6.79 -11.86
CA LEU A 112 -17.71 7.20 -13.24
C LEU A 112 -18.92 8.05 -13.63
N LEU A 113 -18.66 9.24 -14.17
CA LEU A 113 -19.63 10.30 -14.41
C LEU A 113 -19.75 10.58 -15.90
N ALA A 114 -20.99 10.79 -16.35
CA ALA A 114 -21.32 11.27 -17.69
C ALA A 114 -22.26 12.47 -17.59
N ALA A 115 -21.98 13.53 -18.37
CA ALA A 115 -22.67 14.81 -18.29
C ALA A 115 -23.10 15.29 -19.67
N SER A 116 -24.38 15.69 -19.77
CA SER A 116 -24.98 16.19 -21.01
C SER A 116 -25.53 17.61 -20.81
N ASP A 117 -25.39 18.44 -21.82
CA ASP A 117 -26.02 19.76 -21.93
C ASP A 117 -27.44 19.71 -22.53
N SER A 118 -27.87 18.52 -22.96
CA SER A 118 -29.24 18.21 -23.34
C SER A 118 -30.12 17.99 -22.11
N ARG A 119 -31.41 18.32 -22.21
CA ARG A 119 -32.41 18.00 -21.18
C ARG A 119 -32.90 16.54 -21.23
N ARG A 120 -32.43 15.76 -22.21
CA ARG A 120 -32.75 14.34 -22.34
C ARG A 120 -32.03 13.55 -21.25
N ALA A 121 -32.78 12.74 -20.51
CA ALA A 121 -32.23 11.75 -19.58
C ALA A 121 -31.41 10.68 -20.34
N PHE A 122 -30.34 10.18 -19.73
CA PHE A 122 -29.63 9.01 -20.25
C PHE A 122 -30.58 7.82 -20.26
N SER A 123 -30.65 7.15 -21.40
CA SER A 123 -31.44 5.94 -21.61
C SER A 123 -30.88 4.77 -20.79
N PRO A 124 -31.70 3.74 -20.53
CA PRO A 124 -31.23 2.53 -19.88
C PRO A 124 -30.02 1.87 -20.57
N ALA A 125 -29.95 1.94 -21.92
CA ALA A 125 -28.83 1.41 -22.68
C ALA A 125 -27.53 2.22 -22.47
N GLU A 126 -27.62 3.55 -22.45
CA GLU A 126 -26.48 4.43 -22.15
C GLU A 126 -25.99 4.21 -20.70
N MET A 127 -26.92 4.05 -19.75
CA MET A 127 -26.59 3.73 -18.35
C MET A 127 -25.93 2.35 -18.19
N ALA A 128 -26.45 1.33 -18.88
CA ALA A 128 -25.84 0.00 -18.88
C ALA A 128 -24.44 0.01 -19.50
N GLY A 129 -24.25 0.77 -20.58
CA GLY A 129 -22.96 0.97 -21.20
C GLY A 129 -21.95 1.67 -20.27
N LEU A 130 -22.39 2.71 -19.56
CA LEU A 130 -21.58 3.41 -18.55
C LEU A 130 -21.16 2.47 -17.42
N ALA A 131 -22.09 1.65 -16.91
CA ALA A 131 -21.81 0.64 -15.89
C ALA A 131 -20.80 -0.41 -16.37
N ARG A 132 -20.91 -0.86 -17.62
CA ARG A 132 -19.96 -1.80 -18.22
C ARG A 132 -18.55 -1.24 -18.28
N VAL A 133 -18.40 0.02 -18.71
CA VAL A 133 -17.08 0.69 -18.71
C VAL A 133 -16.47 0.75 -17.31
N ALA A 134 -17.28 1.02 -16.28
CA ALA A 134 -16.80 1.04 -14.90
C ALA A 134 -16.38 -0.36 -14.41
N GLN A 135 -17.10 -1.40 -14.82
CA GLN A 135 -16.77 -2.79 -14.50
C GLN A 135 -15.49 -3.26 -15.21
N ASP A 136 -15.33 -2.94 -16.49
CA ASP A 136 -14.14 -3.29 -17.28
C ASP A 136 -12.87 -2.63 -16.71
N ALA A 137 -12.99 -1.37 -16.26
CA ALA A 137 -11.90 -0.67 -15.57
C ALA A 137 -11.55 -1.33 -14.22
N ALA A 138 -12.55 -1.79 -13.48
CA ALA A 138 -12.36 -2.49 -12.20
C ALA A 138 -11.64 -3.84 -12.39
N LEU A 139 -12.04 -4.61 -13.40
CA LEU A 139 -11.41 -5.89 -13.73
C LEU A 139 -9.95 -5.70 -14.16
N THR A 140 -9.69 -4.76 -15.07
CA THR A 140 -8.33 -4.44 -15.52
C THR A 140 -7.42 -4.04 -14.35
N MET A 141 -7.94 -3.27 -13.38
CA MET A 141 -7.17 -2.91 -12.20
C MET A 141 -6.86 -4.13 -11.32
N GLY A 142 -7.83 -5.05 -11.16
CA GLY A 142 -7.60 -6.30 -10.46
C GLY A 142 -6.50 -7.15 -11.10
N ASP A 143 -6.48 -7.23 -12.43
CA ASP A 143 -5.43 -7.95 -13.17
C ASP A 143 -4.04 -7.30 -12.97
N VAL A 144 -3.97 -5.97 -13.00
CA VAL A 144 -2.75 -5.21 -12.69
C VAL A 144 -2.26 -5.50 -11.27
N ASP A 145 -3.15 -5.52 -10.28
CA ASP A 145 -2.80 -5.81 -8.90
C ASP A 145 -2.21 -7.22 -8.77
N VAL A 146 -2.84 -8.21 -9.40
CA VAL A 146 -2.35 -9.60 -9.43
C VAL A 146 -0.98 -9.71 -10.11
N LEU A 147 -0.79 -9.01 -11.24
CA LEU A 147 0.48 -8.98 -11.97
C LEU A 147 1.60 -8.32 -11.16
N LEU A 148 1.33 -7.17 -10.55
CA LEU A 148 2.30 -6.47 -9.71
C LEU A 148 2.71 -7.31 -8.50
N ASP A 149 1.76 -8.01 -7.90
CA ASP A 149 2.04 -8.95 -6.80
C ASP A 149 2.86 -10.14 -7.27
N ALA A 150 2.55 -10.73 -8.43
CA ALA A 150 3.33 -11.82 -9.01
C ALA A 150 4.77 -11.39 -9.31
N GLU A 151 4.96 -10.20 -9.88
CA GLU A 151 6.28 -9.64 -10.20
C GLU A 151 7.09 -9.37 -8.93
N ARG A 152 6.47 -8.77 -7.90
CA ARG A 152 7.10 -8.60 -6.58
C ARG A 152 7.54 -9.95 -5.99
N ARG A 153 6.68 -10.98 -6.09
CA ARG A 153 6.97 -12.37 -5.68
C ARG A 153 8.09 -13.01 -6.49
N GLN A 154 8.23 -12.69 -7.77
CA GLN A 154 9.33 -13.19 -8.57
C GLN A 154 10.63 -12.48 -8.16
N LEU A 155 10.62 -11.16 -8.07
CA LEU A 155 11.79 -10.34 -7.79
C LEU A 155 12.47 -10.70 -6.47
N GLY A 156 11.74 -10.74 -5.36
CA GLY A 156 12.38 -11.12 -4.10
C GLY A 156 12.85 -12.58 -4.05
N ARG A 157 12.28 -13.52 -4.83
CA ARG A 157 12.77 -14.92 -4.90
C ARG A 157 14.10 -14.92 -5.63
N THR A 158 14.17 -14.26 -6.78
CA THR A 158 15.42 -14.07 -7.52
C THR A 158 16.47 -13.37 -6.68
N LEU A 159 16.11 -12.31 -5.95
CA LEU A 159 17.02 -11.61 -5.04
C LEU A 159 17.47 -12.51 -3.88
N HIS A 160 16.56 -13.29 -3.28
CA HIS A 160 16.91 -14.23 -2.21
C HIS A 160 17.92 -15.26 -2.69
N ASP A 161 17.68 -15.86 -3.86
CA ASP A 161 18.52 -16.92 -4.39
C ASP A 161 19.88 -16.38 -4.82
N THR A 162 19.95 -15.26 -5.54
CA THR A 162 21.25 -14.72 -6.00
C THR A 162 22.03 -14.01 -4.90
N LEU A 163 21.45 -13.03 -4.20
CA LEU A 163 22.18 -12.27 -3.18
C LEU A 163 22.40 -13.11 -1.91
N GLY A 164 21.41 -13.88 -1.49
CA GLY A 164 21.52 -14.74 -0.31
C GLY A 164 22.62 -15.79 -0.48
N GLN A 165 22.68 -16.48 -1.62
CA GLN A 165 23.75 -17.45 -1.90
C GLN A 165 25.10 -16.77 -2.02
N THR A 166 25.20 -15.66 -2.77
CA THR A 166 26.49 -14.95 -2.97
C THR A 166 27.08 -14.49 -1.63
N LEU A 167 26.27 -13.90 -0.77
CA LEU A 167 26.72 -13.43 0.55
C LEU A 167 27.05 -14.59 1.50
N THR A 168 26.31 -15.70 1.41
CA THR A 168 26.60 -16.91 2.18
C THR A 168 27.94 -17.54 1.75
N SER A 169 28.21 -17.60 0.44
CA SER A 169 29.49 -18.06 -0.10
C SER A 169 30.65 -17.14 0.32
N LEU A 170 30.43 -15.83 0.38
CA LEU A 170 31.40 -14.87 0.92
C LEU A 170 31.71 -15.12 2.39
N ILE A 171 30.69 -15.41 3.21
CA ILE A 171 30.88 -15.77 4.63
C ILE A 171 31.72 -17.04 4.75
N PHE A 172 31.43 -18.08 3.95
CA PHE A 172 32.22 -19.32 3.97
C PHE A 172 33.67 -19.09 3.53
N ALA A 173 33.92 -18.25 2.52
CA ALA A 173 35.27 -17.90 2.09
C ALA A 173 36.05 -17.15 3.18
N ILE A 174 35.38 -16.26 3.93
CA ILE A 174 35.97 -15.55 5.07
C ILE A 174 36.25 -16.53 6.22
N ASP A 175 35.32 -17.44 6.53
CA ASP A 175 35.47 -18.44 7.59
C ASP A 175 36.63 -19.41 7.28
N ALA A 176 36.83 -19.79 6.02
CA ALA A 176 37.97 -20.61 5.59
C ALA A 176 39.32 -19.88 5.70
N LEU A 177 39.36 -18.57 5.41
CA LEU A 177 40.56 -17.74 5.63
C LEU A 177 40.87 -17.59 7.12
N ASP A 178 39.83 -17.50 7.96
CA ASP A 178 39.95 -17.38 9.41
C ASP A 178 40.73 -18.55 10.02
N GLU A 179 40.54 -19.78 9.53
CA GLU A 179 41.21 -20.98 10.06
C GLU A 179 42.73 -20.93 9.96
N HIS A 180 43.29 -20.15 9.03
CA HIS A 180 44.72 -20.07 8.75
C HIS A 180 45.41 -18.82 9.32
N LEU A 181 44.68 -17.92 9.98
CA LEU A 181 45.22 -16.66 10.51
C LEU A 181 45.50 -16.73 12.02
N GLU A 182 46.60 -16.09 12.44
CA GLU A 182 46.87 -15.86 13.87
C GLU A 182 45.81 -14.93 14.50
N SER A 183 45.62 -15.03 15.83
CA SER A 183 44.52 -14.33 16.51
C SER A 183 44.51 -12.81 16.34
N GLY A 184 45.68 -12.19 16.17
CA GLY A 184 45.82 -10.75 15.94
C GLY A 184 45.43 -10.33 14.52
N GLU A 185 45.80 -11.12 13.51
CA GLU A 185 45.47 -10.89 12.10
C GLU A 185 44.00 -11.17 11.83
N ARG A 186 43.46 -12.25 12.41
CA ARG A 186 42.03 -12.60 12.36
C ARG A 186 41.13 -11.47 12.86
N ARG A 187 41.51 -10.85 13.98
CA ARG A 187 40.77 -9.73 14.58
C ARG A 187 40.84 -8.45 13.74
N ARG A 188 41.91 -8.26 12.96
CA ARG A 188 42.15 -7.08 12.11
C ARG A 188 41.56 -7.20 10.70
N LEU A 189 41.65 -8.37 10.08
CA LEU A 189 41.43 -8.53 8.63
C LEU A 189 40.08 -9.13 8.30
N THR A 190 39.66 -10.17 9.01
CA THR A 190 38.50 -11.00 8.64
C THR A 190 37.27 -10.72 9.47
N GLN A 191 37.40 -10.46 10.79
CA GLN A 191 36.25 -10.09 11.64
C GLN A 191 35.44 -8.88 11.13
N PRO A 192 36.05 -7.76 10.69
CA PRO A 192 35.29 -6.61 10.17
C PRO A 192 34.55 -6.95 8.87
N VAL A 193 35.20 -7.67 7.95
CA VAL A 193 34.63 -8.06 6.65
C VAL A 193 33.48 -9.04 6.85
N ARG A 194 33.63 -9.99 7.78
CA ARG A 194 32.58 -10.93 8.19
C ARG A 194 31.36 -10.20 8.77
N ALA A 195 31.58 -9.26 9.68
CA ALA A 195 30.52 -8.47 10.28
C ALA A 195 29.76 -7.64 9.23
N GLN A 196 30.48 -7.09 8.25
CA GLN A 196 29.92 -6.32 7.13
C GLN A 196 29.12 -7.22 6.16
N ALA A 197 29.62 -8.42 5.84
CA ALA A 197 28.89 -9.40 5.03
C ALA A 197 27.60 -9.85 5.72
N LEU A 198 27.65 -10.18 7.02
CA LEU A 198 26.47 -10.51 7.82
C LEU A 198 25.46 -9.36 7.90
N LYS A 199 25.95 -8.12 7.98
CA LYS A 199 25.10 -6.92 7.94
C LYS A 199 24.42 -6.79 6.58
N ALA A 200 25.15 -6.95 5.48
CA ALA A 200 24.59 -6.93 4.13
C ALA A 200 23.54 -8.03 3.92
N VAL A 201 23.74 -9.23 4.47
CA VAL A 201 22.73 -10.31 4.47
C VAL A 201 21.47 -9.86 5.20
N ARG A 202 21.61 -9.29 6.40
CA ARG A 202 20.46 -8.81 7.18
C ARG A 202 19.71 -7.69 6.47
N GLU A 203 20.42 -6.70 5.92
CA GLU A 203 19.82 -5.57 5.19
C GLU A 203 19.12 -6.05 3.90
N THR A 204 19.75 -6.97 3.17
CA THR A 204 19.15 -7.56 1.96
C THR A 204 17.90 -8.38 2.31
N ARG A 205 17.94 -9.19 3.37
CA ARG A 205 16.77 -9.89 3.88
C ARG A 205 15.69 -8.92 4.35
N GLU A 206 16.05 -7.82 5.02
CA GLU A 206 15.10 -6.80 5.42
C GLU A 206 14.37 -6.18 4.21
N VAL A 207 15.06 -5.98 3.08
CA VAL A 207 14.48 -5.47 1.83
C VAL A 207 13.62 -6.52 1.11
N ILE A 208 14.10 -7.76 1.03
CA ILE A 208 13.37 -8.87 0.39
C ILE A 208 12.11 -9.23 1.19
N ASP A 209 12.19 -9.19 2.51
CA ASP A 209 11.06 -9.44 3.42
C ASP A 209 9.94 -8.41 3.28
N ILE A 210 10.23 -7.20 2.78
CA ILE A 210 9.20 -6.19 2.42
C ILE A 210 8.48 -6.57 1.12
N THR A 211 9.09 -7.43 0.31
CA THR A 211 8.69 -7.64 -1.09
C THR A 211 7.92 -8.95 -1.31
N ILE A 212 7.97 -9.92 -0.37
CA ILE A 212 7.56 -11.29 -0.70
C ILE A 212 6.81 -12.09 0.38
N LEU A 213 5.78 -12.75 -0.19
CA LEU A 213 4.95 -13.87 0.24
C LEU A 213 3.94 -13.52 1.31
N PRO A 214 2.62 -13.61 1.00
CA PRO A 214 1.64 -13.76 2.04
C PRO A 214 1.93 -15.11 2.67
N VAL A 215 2.45 -15.02 3.88
CA VAL A 215 3.06 -16.14 4.56
C VAL A 215 1.95 -16.94 5.24
N ALA A 216 1.97 -18.27 5.12
CA ALA A 216 1.08 -19.10 5.94
C ALA A 216 1.20 -18.68 7.41
N GLU A 217 0.10 -18.61 8.15
CA GLU A 217 0.06 -18.09 9.53
C GLU A 217 1.20 -18.60 10.42
N GLN A 218 1.53 -19.89 10.32
CA GLN A 218 2.59 -20.52 11.10
C GLN A 218 3.96 -19.90 10.83
N GLU A 219 4.23 -19.58 9.56
CA GLU A 219 5.47 -18.95 9.13
C GLU A 219 5.47 -17.45 9.42
N THR A 220 4.31 -16.75 9.36
CA THR A 220 4.16 -15.39 9.92
C THR A 220 4.55 -15.36 11.39
N LEU A 221 3.99 -16.25 12.20
CA LEU A 221 4.28 -16.32 13.64
C LEU A 221 5.76 -16.68 13.88
N ARG A 222 6.34 -17.55 13.07
CA ARG A 222 7.77 -17.90 13.13
C ARG A 222 8.64 -16.66 12.89
N ARG A 223 8.38 -15.90 11.82
CA ARG A 223 9.13 -14.70 11.47
C ARG A 223 8.96 -13.58 12.50
N ILE A 224 7.76 -13.40 13.08
CA ILE A 224 7.56 -12.46 14.20
C ILE A 224 8.42 -12.85 15.40
N ARG A 225 8.47 -14.14 15.77
CA ARG A 225 9.35 -14.61 16.86
C ARG A 225 10.82 -14.36 16.57
N GLU A 226 11.26 -14.52 15.32
CA GLU A 226 12.65 -14.20 14.93
C GLU A 226 12.95 -12.71 15.14
N ARG A 227 12.07 -11.81 14.70
CA ARG A 227 12.26 -10.37 14.90
C ARG A 227 12.22 -9.96 16.38
N VAL A 228 11.38 -10.62 17.17
CA VAL A 228 11.34 -10.47 18.64
C VAL A 228 12.68 -10.87 19.27
N ARG A 229 13.27 -11.98 18.82
CA ARG A 229 14.61 -12.42 19.29
C ARG A 229 15.69 -11.43 18.87
N GLU A 230 15.70 -10.99 17.61
CA GLU A 230 16.68 -10.01 17.12
C GLU A 230 16.63 -8.69 17.92
N LEU A 231 15.44 -8.24 18.31
CA LEU A 231 15.28 -7.06 19.17
C LEU A 231 15.75 -7.36 20.60
N SER A 232 15.48 -8.56 21.11
CA SER A 232 15.95 -9.00 22.43
C SER A 232 17.48 -9.04 22.50
N ASP A 233 18.13 -9.56 21.47
CA ASP A 233 19.59 -9.61 21.33
C ASP A 233 20.22 -8.21 21.26
N SER A 234 19.43 -7.18 20.92
CA SER A 234 19.87 -5.78 20.93
C SER A 234 19.74 -5.07 22.29
N GLY A 235 19.25 -5.77 23.32
CA GLY A 235 19.19 -5.27 24.71
C GLY A 235 17.81 -4.79 25.17
N VAL A 236 16.74 -5.05 24.42
CA VAL A 236 15.36 -4.71 24.80
C VAL A 236 14.63 -5.97 25.27
N GLU A 237 14.03 -6.00 26.46
CA GLU A 237 13.24 -7.17 26.88
C GLU A 237 11.91 -7.21 26.11
N VAL A 238 11.71 -8.22 25.26
CA VAL A 238 10.50 -8.32 24.43
C VAL A 238 9.60 -9.47 24.86
N ARG A 239 8.36 -9.17 25.24
CA ARG A 239 7.33 -10.18 25.53
C ARG A 239 6.42 -10.36 24.32
N PHE A 240 6.44 -11.55 23.72
CA PHE A 240 5.49 -11.91 22.66
C PHE A 240 4.40 -12.86 23.17
N ARG A 241 3.14 -12.49 22.98
CA ARG A 241 1.97 -13.30 23.32
C ARG A 241 1.05 -13.45 22.10
N ASN A 242 0.74 -14.69 21.77
CA ASN A 242 -0.20 -15.05 20.71
C ASN A 242 -1.43 -15.74 21.32
N ASP A 243 -2.58 -15.07 21.26
CA ASP A 243 -3.87 -15.50 21.77
C ASP A 243 -4.89 -15.79 20.64
N LEU A 244 -4.43 -16.15 19.42
CA LEU A 244 -5.31 -16.56 18.32
C LEU A 244 -6.06 -17.89 18.58
N GLY A 245 -5.53 -18.74 19.46
CA GLY A 245 -6.12 -20.04 19.78
C GLY A 245 -6.11 -20.99 18.58
N LYS A 246 -7.30 -21.51 18.19
CA LYS A 246 -7.49 -22.41 17.02
C LYS A 246 -7.89 -21.66 15.74
N GLN A 247 -7.99 -20.34 15.78
CA GLN A 247 -8.47 -19.57 14.65
C GLN A 247 -7.34 -19.40 13.63
N THR A 248 -7.64 -19.66 12.36
CA THR A 248 -6.68 -19.49 11.28
C THR A 248 -6.76 -18.10 10.68
N LEU A 249 -5.62 -17.47 10.46
CA LEU A 249 -5.54 -16.20 9.74
C LEU A 249 -5.65 -16.44 8.22
N PRO A 250 -6.55 -15.73 7.52
CA PRO A 250 -6.47 -15.60 6.07
C PRO A 250 -5.08 -15.11 5.64
N LEU A 251 -4.62 -15.54 4.47
CA LEU A 251 -3.24 -15.34 4.02
C LEU A 251 -2.86 -13.85 3.91
N ASP A 252 -3.79 -13.02 3.44
CA ASP A 252 -3.71 -11.56 3.37
C ASP A 252 -3.63 -10.91 4.75
N VAL A 253 -4.39 -11.43 5.73
CA VAL A 253 -4.36 -10.96 7.11
C VAL A 253 -3.06 -11.35 7.80
N ALA A 254 -2.59 -12.58 7.61
CA ALA A 254 -1.32 -13.05 8.16
C ALA A 254 -0.13 -12.22 7.64
N ASP A 255 -0.16 -11.84 6.37
CA ASP A 255 0.84 -10.97 5.77
C ASP A 255 0.81 -9.56 6.36
N CYS A 256 -0.38 -8.97 6.46
CA CYS A 256 -0.56 -7.66 7.09
C CYS A 256 -0.05 -7.63 8.54
N VAL A 257 -0.39 -8.67 9.33
CA VAL A 257 0.07 -8.84 10.71
C VAL A 257 1.59 -8.89 10.78
N TYR A 258 2.25 -9.63 9.89
CA TYR A 258 3.71 -9.69 9.82
C TYR A 258 4.32 -8.32 9.56
N HIS A 259 3.87 -7.62 8.52
CA HIS A 259 4.45 -6.33 8.14
C HIS A 259 4.26 -5.26 9.22
N VAL A 260 3.09 -5.22 9.86
CA VAL A 260 2.83 -4.31 11.00
C VAL A 260 3.75 -4.63 12.17
N ALA A 261 3.86 -5.90 12.56
CA ALA A 261 4.74 -6.32 13.65
C ALA A 261 6.20 -5.94 13.37
N ARG A 262 6.68 -6.24 12.15
CA ARG A 262 8.05 -5.99 11.71
C ARG A 262 8.39 -4.51 11.78
N GLU A 263 7.56 -3.65 11.20
CA GLU A 263 7.81 -2.21 11.16
C GLU A 263 7.76 -1.59 12.57
N ALA A 264 6.81 -2.03 13.40
CA ALA A 264 6.75 -1.58 14.79
C ALA A 264 8.00 -1.99 15.58
N LEU A 265 8.44 -3.24 15.49
CA LEU A 265 9.68 -3.71 16.14
C LEU A 265 10.93 -2.98 15.61
N LEU A 266 10.96 -2.67 14.31
CA LEU A 266 12.03 -1.88 13.70
C LEU A 266 12.07 -0.46 14.26
N ASN A 267 10.91 0.16 14.45
CA ASN A 267 10.78 1.48 15.04
C ASN A 267 11.20 1.50 16.51
N VAL A 268 10.85 0.46 17.29
CA VAL A 268 11.35 0.30 18.66
C VAL A 268 12.88 0.27 18.66
N ARG A 269 13.47 -0.57 17.81
CA ARG A 269 14.93 -0.70 17.67
C ARG A 269 15.62 0.61 17.31
N ARG A 270 15.05 1.37 16.36
CA ARG A 270 15.70 2.56 15.78
C ARG A 270 15.46 3.85 16.56
N HIS A 271 14.32 3.97 17.23
CA HIS A 271 13.81 5.28 17.68
C HIS A 271 13.35 5.32 19.13
N ALA A 272 12.86 4.21 19.68
CA ALA A 272 12.19 4.26 20.99
C ALA A 272 13.16 4.44 22.16
N HIS A 273 14.41 3.95 22.08
CA HIS A 273 15.28 3.84 23.25
C HIS A 273 14.59 3.12 24.43
N ALA A 274 13.76 2.11 24.11
CA ALA A 274 12.98 1.34 25.06
C ALA A 274 13.85 0.30 25.78
N GLY A 275 13.54 0.02 27.05
CA GLY A 275 14.08 -1.13 27.79
C GLY A 275 13.17 -2.36 27.66
N HIS A 276 11.88 -2.16 27.40
CA HIS A 276 10.89 -3.22 27.29
C HIS A 276 9.96 -2.99 26.10
N ALA A 277 9.57 -4.08 25.44
CA ALA A 277 8.52 -4.07 24.43
C ALA A 277 7.57 -5.26 24.62
N THR A 278 6.32 -5.09 24.21
CA THR A 278 5.30 -6.14 24.22
C THR A 278 4.66 -6.23 22.84
N VAL A 279 4.56 -7.45 22.33
CA VAL A 279 3.81 -7.78 21.11
C VAL A 279 2.67 -8.72 21.49
N LEU A 280 1.44 -8.27 21.28
CA LEU A 280 0.20 -9.01 21.54
C LEU A 280 -0.54 -9.24 20.23
N LEU A 281 -0.98 -10.46 19.99
CA LEU A 281 -1.80 -10.82 18.84
C LEU A 281 -3.02 -11.61 19.30
N TRP A 282 -4.22 -11.14 19.00
CA TRP A 282 -5.46 -11.84 19.34
C TRP A 282 -6.54 -11.58 18.29
N CYS A 283 -7.66 -12.29 18.41
CA CYS A 283 -8.83 -12.06 17.59
C CYS A 283 -10.05 -11.74 18.46
N ASN A 284 -10.79 -10.72 18.07
CA ASN A 284 -11.94 -10.20 18.78
C ASN A 284 -13.08 -9.93 17.79
N ARG A 285 -14.21 -10.63 17.92
CA ARG A 285 -15.43 -10.46 17.09
C ARG A 285 -15.14 -10.47 15.57
N GLY A 286 -14.29 -11.40 15.12
CA GLY A 286 -13.93 -11.54 13.70
C GLY A 286 -12.94 -10.50 13.19
N ARG A 287 -12.28 -9.75 14.09
CA ARG A 287 -11.19 -8.84 13.77
C ARG A 287 -9.91 -9.32 14.41
N VAL A 288 -8.82 -9.28 13.66
CA VAL A 288 -7.48 -9.60 14.15
C VAL A 288 -6.86 -8.31 14.66
N GLU A 289 -6.38 -8.34 15.89
CA GLU A 289 -5.76 -7.20 16.57
C GLU A 289 -4.32 -7.57 16.91
N ILE A 290 -3.39 -6.76 16.40
CA ILE A 290 -1.99 -6.78 16.81
C ILE A 290 -1.65 -5.47 17.52
N VAL A 291 -1.03 -5.58 18.69
CA VAL A 291 -0.53 -4.45 19.44
C VAL A 291 0.95 -4.63 19.71
N VAL A 292 1.73 -3.65 19.29
CA VAL A 292 3.12 -3.48 19.69
C VAL A 292 3.20 -2.24 20.57
N SER A 293 3.73 -2.40 21.77
CA SER A 293 3.91 -1.34 22.75
C SER A 293 5.34 -1.38 23.28
N ASP A 294 5.90 -0.22 23.57
CA ASP A 294 7.23 -0.08 24.17
C ASP A 294 7.19 0.96 25.30
N ASP A 295 8.21 0.96 26.16
CA ASP A 295 8.39 1.93 27.25
C ASP A 295 9.34 3.09 26.88
N GLY A 296 9.56 3.29 25.58
CA GLY A 296 10.51 4.26 25.07
C GLY A 296 9.98 5.68 24.93
N LYS A 297 10.82 6.53 24.32
CA LYS A 297 10.49 7.89 23.91
C LYS A 297 9.59 7.82 22.68
N GLY A 298 8.31 8.11 22.88
CA GLY A 298 7.31 8.13 21.82
C GLY A 298 7.60 9.14 20.70
N LEU A 299 6.72 9.19 19.70
CA LEU A 299 6.90 10.06 18.53
C LEU A 299 6.88 11.56 18.91
N PRO A 300 7.73 12.41 18.29
CA PRO A 300 7.63 13.86 18.40
C PRO A 300 6.22 14.31 17.94
N ARG A 301 5.62 15.24 18.68
CA ARG A 301 4.30 15.82 18.36
C ARG A 301 4.39 16.88 17.27
#